data_AF-A0A5Y4W6E2-F1
#
_entry.id   AF-A0A5Y4W6E2-F1
#
_cell.length_a   1.000
_cell.length_b   1.000
_cell.length_c   1.000
_cell.angle_alpha   90.00
_cell.angle_beta   90.00
_cell.angle_gamma   90.00
#
_symmetry.space_group_name_H-M   'P 1'
#
loop_
_entity.id
_entity.type
_entity.pdbx_description
1 polymer ?
#
loop_
_entity_poly.entity_id
_entity_poly.type
_entity_poly.pdbx_seq_one_letter_code
_entity_poly.pdbx_strand_id
1 'polypeptide(L)'
;TDIETLSKGVQGWCEANRDELTNGGKVKTANLVTGDVSWRVRPPSVSIRGMDAVMETLERLGLQRFIRTKQEINKEAILLEPKAVAGVAGITVKSGIEDFSIIPFEQEAGI
;
A
#
# COMPACT_ATOMS: atom_id res chain seq x y z
N THR A 1 -1.24 31.50 -4.36
CA THR A 1 -2.37 32.24 -3.75
C THR A 1 -1.91 32.88 -2.47
N ASP A 2 -2.45 34.04 -2.11
CA ASP A 2 -1.99 34.87 -0.97
C ASP A 2 -1.85 34.12 0.37
N ILE A 3 -2.63 33.05 0.56
CA ILE A 3 -2.56 32.15 1.71
C ILE A 3 -1.16 31.55 1.89
N GLU A 4 -0.46 31.15 0.82
CA GLU A 4 0.85 30.53 0.93
C GLU A 4 1.91 31.55 1.41
N THR A 5 1.84 32.77 0.89
CA THR A 5 2.74 33.87 1.29
C THR A 5 2.50 34.26 2.75
N LEU A 6 1.24 34.43 3.16
CA LEU A 6 0.88 34.74 4.54
C LEU A 6 1.29 33.61 5.50
N SER A 7 1.07 32.35 5.11
CA SER A 7 1.47 31.18 5.89
C SER A 7 2.98 31.13 6.10
N LYS A 8 3.78 31.42 5.07
CA LYS A 8 5.25 31.51 5.18
C LYS A 8 5.69 32.62 6.13
N GLY A 9 5.02 33.77 6.11
CA GLY A 9 5.29 34.87 7.04
C GLY A 9 5.02 34.48 8.50
N VAL A 10 3.88 33.86 8.76
CA VAL A 10 3.53 33.33 10.09
C VAL A 10 4.54 32.27 10.53
N GLN A 11 4.89 31.33 9.65
CA GLN A 11 5.88 30.30 9.93
C GLN A 11 7.23 30.91 10.32
N GLY A 12 7.76 31.85 9.54
CA GLY A 12 9.05 32.49 9.82
C GLY A 12 9.10 33.21 11.17
N TRP A 13 8.02 33.92 11.53
CA TRP A 13 7.92 34.56 12.84
C TRP A 13 7.82 33.53 13.98
N CYS A 14 7.01 32.47 13.82
CA CYS A 14 6.87 31.41 14.82
C CYS A 14 8.17 30.62 15.02
N GLU A 15 8.97 30.43 13.98
CA GLU A 15 10.29 29.77 14.07
C GLU A 15 11.31 30.63 14.81
N ALA A 16 11.36 31.94 14.55
CA ALA A 16 12.26 32.87 15.22
C ALA A 16 11.96 33.04 16.73
N ASN A 17 10.68 32.95 17.11
CA ASN A 17 10.21 33.12 18.48
C ASN A 17 9.85 31.78 19.16
N ARG A 18 10.32 30.66 18.60
CA ARG A 18 9.89 29.32 19.02
C ARG A 18 10.12 29.05 20.49
N ASP A 19 11.27 29.44 21.03
CA ASP A 19 11.62 29.19 22.42
C ASP A 19 10.69 29.92 23.39
N GLU A 20 10.33 31.17 23.09
CA GLU A 20 9.35 31.92 23.88
C GLU A 20 7.97 31.27 23.79
N LEU A 21 7.50 30.97 22.58
CA LEU A 21 6.20 30.37 22.32
C LEU A 21 6.03 28.97 22.92
N THR A 22 7.13 28.27 23.16
CA THR A 22 7.13 26.89 23.67
C THR A 22 7.67 26.75 25.09
N ASN A 23 7.96 27.87 25.78
CA ASN A 23 8.58 27.89 27.11
C ASN A 23 9.87 27.06 27.15
N GLY A 24 10.78 27.32 26.21
CA GLY A 24 12.02 26.57 26.01
C GLY A 24 11.79 25.13 25.53
N GLY A 25 10.72 24.88 24.76
CA GLY A 25 10.40 23.55 24.22
C GLY A 25 9.62 22.61 25.15
N LYS A 26 9.12 23.09 26.29
CA LYS A 26 8.28 22.30 27.23
C LYS A 26 6.92 21.94 26.64
N VAL A 27 6.38 22.79 25.77
CA VAL A 27 5.15 22.52 25.00
C VAL A 27 5.46 22.53 23.50
N LYS A 28 4.58 21.96 22.70
CA LYS A 28 4.75 21.88 21.23
C LYS A 28 3.64 22.61 20.49
N THR A 29 2.95 23.52 21.17
CA THR A 29 1.79 24.25 20.69
C THR A 29 1.84 25.66 21.24
N ALA A 30 1.40 26.65 20.46
CA ALA A 30 1.14 28.00 20.94
C ALA A 30 -0.24 28.45 20.45
N ASN A 31 -1.03 28.98 21.38
CA ASN A 31 -2.36 29.52 21.10
C ASN A 31 -2.22 31.01 20.76
N LEU A 32 -2.72 31.42 19.60
CA LEU A 32 -2.79 32.79 19.13
C LEU A 32 -4.25 33.26 19.13
N VAL A 33 -4.46 34.57 18.98
CA VAL A 33 -5.79 35.20 19.04
C VAL A 33 -6.80 34.57 18.08
N THR A 34 -6.36 34.13 16.91
CA THR A 34 -7.22 33.59 15.84
C THR A 34 -6.94 32.14 15.47
N GLY A 35 -6.11 31.42 16.25
CA GLY A 35 -5.83 30.01 15.99
C GLY A 35 -4.59 29.49 16.70
N ASP A 36 -4.28 28.21 16.49
CA ASP A 36 -3.16 27.53 17.11
C ASP A 36 -2.05 27.21 16.10
N VAL A 37 -0.80 27.28 16.56
CA VAL A 37 0.36 26.75 15.86
C VAL A 37 0.94 25.58 16.63
N SER A 38 1.43 24.56 15.94
CA SER A 38 2.01 23.38 16.60
C SER A 38 3.24 22.85 15.86
N TRP A 39 4.22 22.38 16.63
CA TRP A 39 5.43 21.76 16.13
C TRP A 39 5.34 20.24 16.30
N ARG A 40 5.11 19.54 15.19
CA ARG A 40 5.04 18.08 15.17
C ARG A 40 6.19 17.53 14.34
N VAL A 41 6.96 16.62 14.93
CA VAL A 41 7.84 15.73 14.17
C VAL A 41 6.96 14.63 13.63
N ARG A 42 6.83 14.52 12.31
CA ARG A 42 6.14 13.37 11.72
C ARG A 42 6.98 12.11 11.98
N PRO A 43 6.34 10.97 12.27
CA PRO A 43 7.09 9.72 12.36
C PRO A 43 7.81 9.46 11.03
N PRO A 44 8.93 8.71 11.05
CA PRO A 44 9.63 8.33 9.84
C PRO A 44 8.68 7.67 8.84
N SER A 45 8.75 8.11 7.58
CA SER A 45 8.00 7.52 6.47
C SER A 45 9.00 7.01 5.43
N VAL A 46 8.69 5.88 4.79
CA VAL A 46 9.49 5.36 3.68
C VAL A 46 8.81 5.68 2.35
N SER A 47 9.58 6.05 1.34
CA SER A 47 9.14 6.19 -0.04
C SER A 47 10.09 5.39 -0.92
N ILE A 48 9.54 4.63 -1.88
CA ILE A 48 10.30 3.74 -2.75
C ILE A 48 10.07 4.19 -4.19
N ARG A 49 11.16 4.40 -4.92
CA ARG A 49 11.14 4.75 -6.34
C ARG A 49 11.89 3.69 -7.13
N GLY A 50 11.27 3.18 -8.19
CA GLY A 50 11.85 2.09 -8.99
C GLY A 50 11.82 0.78 -8.20
N MET A 51 10.62 0.23 -8.01
CA MET A 51 10.39 -0.97 -7.18
C MET A 51 11.32 -2.12 -7.57
N ASP A 52 11.46 -2.41 -8.87
CA ASP A 52 12.21 -3.56 -9.36
C ASP A 52 13.71 -3.46 -9.07
N ALA A 53 14.32 -2.29 -9.30
CA ALA A 53 15.72 -2.06 -9.02
C ALA A 53 16.03 -2.11 -7.51
N VAL A 54 15.10 -1.62 -6.69
CA VAL A 54 15.17 -1.74 -5.23
C VAL A 54 15.05 -3.19 -4.81
N MET A 55 14.15 -3.95 -5.43
CA MET A 55 13.96 -5.38 -5.16
C MET A 55 15.23 -6.18 -5.45
N GLU A 56 15.80 -6.03 -6.65
CA GLU A 56 17.05 -6.66 -7.06
C GLU A 56 18.21 -6.31 -6.10
N THR A 57 18.29 -5.05 -5.69
CA THR A 57 19.33 -4.60 -4.75
C THR A 57 19.15 -5.21 -3.36
N LEU A 58 17.92 -5.29 -2.85
CA LEU A 58 17.62 -5.92 -1.57
C LEU A 58 17.98 -7.41 -1.58
N GLU A 59 17.66 -8.11 -2.67
CA GLU A 59 18.03 -9.52 -2.85
C GLU A 59 19.55 -9.71 -2.90
N ARG A 60 20.24 -8.93 -3.74
CA ARG A 60 21.70 -8.96 -3.89
C ARG A 60 22.44 -8.69 -2.58
N LEU A 61 21.89 -7.81 -1.74
CA LEU A 61 22.44 -7.49 -0.41
C LEU A 61 22.00 -8.46 0.70
N GLY A 62 21.18 -9.48 0.37
CA GLY A 62 20.70 -10.46 1.35
C GLY A 62 19.76 -9.85 2.40
N LEU A 63 19.10 -8.74 2.12
CA LEU A 63 18.25 -8.00 3.04
C LEU A 63 16.81 -8.52 3.09
N GLN A 64 16.67 -9.85 3.23
CA GLN A 64 15.41 -10.58 3.15
C GLN A 64 14.34 -10.10 4.16
N ARG A 65 14.74 -9.56 5.31
CA ARG A 65 13.82 -8.98 6.31
C ARG A 65 12.97 -7.80 5.80
N PHE A 66 13.37 -7.17 4.69
CA PHE A 66 12.62 -6.09 4.04
C PHE A 66 11.82 -6.57 2.84
N ILE A 67 11.88 -7.85 2.51
CA ILE A 67 11.20 -8.47 1.39
C ILE A 67 10.04 -9.29 1.94
N ARG A 68 8.82 -8.99 1.49
CA ARG A 68 7.65 -9.78 1.89
C ARG A 68 7.35 -10.83 0.82
N THR A 69 7.53 -12.10 1.18
CA THR A 69 7.17 -13.22 0.31
C THR A 69 5.73 -13.67 0.57
N LYS A 70 4.94 -13.83 -0.50
CA LYS A 70 3.63 -14.47 -0.47
C LYS A 70 3.74 -15.78 -1.24
N GLN A 71 3.39 -16.90 -0.62
CA GLN A 71 3.30 -18.19 -1.28
C GLN A 71 1.84 -18.46 -1.64
N GLU A 72 1.59 -18.87 -2.88
CA GLU A 72 0.25 -19.20 -3.38
C GLU A 72 0.27 -20.57 -4.04
N ILE A 73 -0.87 -21.27 -3.95
CA ILE A 73 -1.03 -22.59 -4.55
C ILE A 73 -1.15 -22.42 -6.07
N ASN A 74 -0.27 -23.06 -6.83
CA ASN A 74 -0.33 -23.08 -8.27
C ASN A 74 -1.27 -24.21 -8.75
N LYS A 75 -2.52 -23.85 -9.07
CA LYS A 75 -3.52 -24.81 -9.55
C LYS A 75 -3.21 -25.36 -10.95
N GLU A 76 -2.59 -24.57 -11.81
CA GLU A 76 -2.24 -25.01 -13.17
C GLU A 76 -1.20 -26.13 -13.14
N ALA A 77 -0.18 -25.99 -12.29
CA ALA A 77 0.81 -27.05 -12.07
C ALA A 77 0.16 -28.33 -11.52
N ILE A 78 -0.82 -28.18 -10.62
CA ILE A 78 -1.60 -29.31 -10.09
C ILE A 78 -2.42 -29.98 -11.20
N LEU A 79 -3.03 -29.22 -12.10
CA LEU A 79 -3.78 -29.76 -13.24
C LEU A 79 -2.88 -30.45 -14.27
N LEU A 80 -1.64 -29.97 -14.43
CA LEU A 80 -0.65 -30.60 -15.31
C LEU A 80 -0.17 -31.94 -14.74
N GLU A 81 0.00 -32.04 -13.42
CA GLU A 81 0.45 -33.25 -12.72
C GLU A 81 -0.49 -33.70 -11.59
N PRO A 82 -1.76 -34.09 -11.88
CA PRO A 82 -2.75 -34.37 -10.84
C PRO A 82 -2.37 -35.52 -9.91
N LYS A 83 -1.59 -36.48 -10.44
CA LYS A 83 -1.13 -37.64 -9.67
C LYS A 83 -0.07 -37.26 -8.63
N ALA A 84 0.71 -36.20 -8.87
CA ALA A 84 1.77 -35.77 -7.96
C ALA A 84 1.21 -35.25 -6.63
N VAL A 85 -0.04 -34.77 -6.62
CA VAL A 85 -0.73 -34.29 -5.42
C VAL A 85 -1.76 -35.29 -4.88
N ALA A 86 -1.78 -36.53 -5.38
CA ALA A 86 -2.70 -37.55 -4.90
C ALA A 86 -2.44 -37.84 -3.42
N GLY A 87 -3.46 -37.63 -2.58
CA GLY A 87 -3.38 -37.85 -1.13
C GLY A 87 -2.99 -36.64 -0.30
N VAL A 88 -2.73 -35.48 -0.93
CA VAL A 88 -2.54 -34.22 -0.18
C VAL A 88 -3.88 -33.77 0.40
N ALA A 89 -3.98 -33.74 1.73
CA ALA A 89 -5.19 -33.31 2.42
C ALA A 89 -5.60 -31.89 2.00
N GLY A 90 -6.86 -31.73 1.60
CA GLY A 90 -7.41 -30.45 1.14
C GLY A 90 -7.26 -30.15 -0.35
N ILE A 91 -6.59 -31.03 -1.12
CA ILE A 91 -6.54 -30.92 -2.59
C ILE A 91 -7.46 -31.97 -3.20
N THR A 92 -8.50 -31.51 -3.89
CA THR A 92 -9.42 -32.37 -4.66
C THR A 92 -9.38 -31.96 -6.13
N VAL A 93 -8.89 -32.84 -6.99
CA VAL A 93 -8.95 -32.67 -8.44
C VAL A 93 -10.20 -33.37 -8.96
N LYS A 94 -11.15 -32.59 -9.49
CA LYS A 94 -12.36 -33.12 -10.12
C LYS A 94 -12.09 -33.34 -11.61
N SER A 95 -12.44 -34.51 -12.13
CA SER A 95 -12.28 -34.87 -13.54
C SER A 95 -13.48 -35.67 -14.03
N GLY A 96 -13.85 -35.51 -15.30
CA GLY A 96 -14.94 -36.28 -15.92
C GLY A 96 -16.34 -35.86 -15.46
N ILE A 97 -16.51 -34.60 -15.04
CA ILE A 97 -17.83 -34.01 -14.79
C ILE A 97 -18.36 -33.50 -16.13
N GLU A 98 -19.56 -33.94 -16.49
CA GLU A 98 -20.28 -33.48 -17.67
C GLU A 98 -21.30 -32.42 -17.24
N ASP A 99 -21.22 -31.25 -17.86
CA ASP A 99 -22.19 -30.18 -17.68
C ASP A 99 -23.03 -30.03 -18.95
N PHE A 100 -24.35 -30.08 -18.79
CA PHE A 100 -25.29 -29.80 -19.87
C PHE A 100 -25.65 -28.31 -19.86
N SER A 101 -25.40 -27.61 -20.98
CA SER A 101 -25.77 -26.20 -21.12
C SER A 101 -26.61 -25.97 -22.38
N ILE A 102 -27.66 -25.17 -22.23
CA ILE A 102 -28.44 -24.65 -23.34
C ILE A 102 -28.06 -23.18 -23.47
N ILE A 103 -27.55 -22.80 -24.63
CA ILE A 103 -27.30 -21.40 -24.99
C ILE A 103 -28.34 -21.05 -26.06
N PRO A 104 -29.46 -20.41 -25.69
CA PRO A 104 -30.42 -19.92 -26.67
C PRO A 104 -29.73 -18.89 -27.59
N PHE A 105 -30.02 -18.94 -28.89
CA PHE A 105 -29.65 -17.86 -29.79
C PHE A 105 -30.85 -16.93 -30.00
N GLU A 106 -30.60 -15.65 -30.17
CA GLU A 106 -31.62 -14.66 -30.50
C GLU A 106 -31.86 -14.65 -32.02
N GLN A 107 -33.13 -14.73 -32.43
CA GLN A 107 -33.53 -14.70 -33.84
C GLN A 107 -34.43 -13.48 -34.07
N GLU A 108 -34.00 -12.57 -34.94
CA GLU A 108 -34.84 -11.44 -35.36
C GLU A 108 -35.99 -11.95 -36.23
N ALA A 109 -37.23 -11.75 -35.76
CA ALA A 109 -38.41 -11.97 -36.58
C ALA A 109 -38.51 -10.81 -37.58
N GLY A 110 -38.11 -11.06 -38.83
CA GLY A 110 -38.27 -10.11 -39.92
C GLY A 110 -39.75 -9.83 -40.19
N ILE A 111 -40.27 -8.78 -39.56
CA ILE A 111 -41.53 -8.12 -39.91
C ILE A 111 -41.19 -6.81 -40.63
#